data_AF-A0A7J8JNS1-F1
#
_entry.id   AF-A0A7J8JNS1-F1
#
_cell.length_a   1.000
_cell.length_b   1.000
_cell.length_c   1.000
_cell.angle_alpha   90.00
_cell.angle_beta   90.00
_cell.angle_gamma   90.00
#
_symmetry.space_group_name_H-M   'P 1'
#
loop_
_entity.id
_entity.type
_entity.pdbx_description
1 polymer ?
#
loop_
_entity_poly.entity_id
_entity_poly.type
_entity_poly.pdbx_seq_one_letter_code
_entity_poly.pdbx_strand_id
1 'polypeptide(L)'
;MRRTRRPRFVLMNKMDDLNLHYRFLNWRRRIREIREVRAFRYQERFKHILVDGDTLSYHGNSGEVGCYVASRPLTKDSNYFEVSIVDSGVRGTIAVGLVPQYYSLDHQPGWLPDSVAYHADDGKLYNGRAKGRQFGSKCNSGDRIGCGIEPVSFDVQTAQIFFTKNGKRVDSYEDEWGRLHDVRVCGTLLEYLGKGKSIVDVGLAQARHPLSTRSHYFEVEIVDPGEKCYIALGLARKDYPKNRHPGWSRGSVAYHADDGKIFHGSGVGDPFGPRCYKGDIMGCGIMFPRDYILDSEGDSDDSCDTVILSPTARAVRNVRNVMYLHQEGEEEEEEEEEEEDGEEIEQEHEGKKVVVFFTRNGKIIGKKDAVVPSGGFFPTIGMLSCGEKVKVDLHPLSG
;
A
#
# COMPACT_ATOMS: atom_id res chain seq x y z
N MET A 1 49.79 -23.20 -78.71
CA MET A 1 50.10 -24.30 -77.79
C MET A 1 49.74 -23.89 -76.36
N ARG A 2 48.91 -24.69 -75.67
CA ARG A 2 48.37 -24.45 -74.32
C ARG A 2 49.40 -24.79 -73.23
N ARG A 3 49.52 -23.98 -72.17
CA ARG A 3 50.24 -24.30 -70.92
C ARG A 3 49.23 -24.73 -69.84
N THR A 4 49.43 -25.92 -69.28
CA THR A 4 48.66 -26.50 -68.17
C THR A 4 49.30 -26.17 -66.81
N ARG A 5 48.49 -25.74 -65.82
CA ARG A 5 48.90 -25.56 -64.41
C ARG A 5 48.64 -26.85 -63.61
N ARG A 6 49.55 -27.23 -62.71
CA ARG A 6 49.34 -28.24 -61.63
C ARG A 6 48.98 -27.53 -60.31
N PRO A 7 48.16 -28.13 -59.42
CA PRO A 7 47.86 -27.58 -58.10
C PRO A 7 48.84 -28.09 -57.02
N ARG A 8 49.10 -27.26 -56.00
CA ARG A 8 49.82 -27.61 -54.76
C ARG A 8 48.81 -28.16 -53.74
N PHE A 9 49.13 -29.29 -53.11
CA PHE A 9 48.45 -29.79 -51.91
C PHE A 9 48.84 -28.95 -50.69
N VAL A 10 47.86 -28.60 -49.85
CA VAL A 10 48.06 -27.96 -48.54
C VAL A 10 47.84 -29.00 -47.44
N LEU A 11 48.86 -29.17 -46.60
CA LEU A 11 48.82 -29.86 -45.31
C LEU A 11 48.30 -28.87 -44.25
N MET A 12 47.09 -29.07 -43.75
CA MET A 12 46.58 -28.43 -42.52
C MET A 12 45.35 -29.22 -42.05
N ASN A 13 45.36 -29.67 -40.77
CA ASN A 13 44.21 -30.13 -39.95
C ASN A 13 44.56 -31.32 -39.02
N LYS A 14 45.43 -31.12 -38.03
CA LYS A 14 45.52 -32.02 -36.87
C LYS A 14 45.76 -31.29 -35.54
N MET A 15 46.37 -30.10 -35.55
CA MET A 15 46.60 -29.30 -34.33
C MET A 15 45.32 -28.62 -33.81
N ASP A 16 44.39 -28.24 -34.69
CA ASP A 16 43.19 -27.47 -34.30
C ASP A 16 42.15 -28.32 -33.54
N ASP A 17 42.01 -29.60 -33.88
CA ASP A 17 41.06 -30.51 -33.23
C ASP A 17 41.44 -30.84 -31.77
N LEU A 18 42.75 -30.98 -31.49
CA LEU A 18 43.26 -31.20 -30.12
C LEU A 18 42.99 -29.98 -29.23
N ASN A 19 43.13 -28.77 -29.78
CA ASN A 19 42.91 -27.53 -29.05
C ASN A 19 41.40 -27.29 -28.80
N LEU A 20 40.54 -27.68 -29.76
CA LEU A 20 39.09 -27.63 -29.60
C LEU A 20 38.60 -28.61 -28.53
N HIS A 21 39.15 -29.82 -28.49
CA HIS A 21 38.83 -30.85 -27.50
C HIS A 21 39.20 -30.43 -26.07
N TYR A 22 40.39 -29.84 -25.89
CA TYR A 22 40.82 -29.29 -24.59
C TYR A 22 39.95 -28.11 -24.14
N ARG A 23 39.56 -27.21 -25.05
CA ARG A 23 38.62 -26.12 -24.74
C ARG A 23 37.25 -26.63 -24.34
N PHE A 24 36.76 -27.70 -24.98
CA PHE A 24 35.48 -28.32 -24.63
C PHE A 24 35.52 -29.02 -23.26
N LEU A 25 36.61 -29.73 -22.93
CA LEU A 25 36.79 -30.35 -21.62
C LEU A 25 36.89 -29.31 -20.50
N ASN A 26 37.63 -28.22 -20.72
CA ASN A 26 37.72 -27.11 -19.77
C ASN A 26 36.38 -26.38 -19.59
N TRP A 27 35.62 -26.20 -20.66
CA TRP A 27 34.26 -25.67 -20.61
C TRP A 27 33.31 -26.58 -19.80
N ARG A 28 33.37 -27.90 -19.99
CA ARG A 28 32.57 -28.85 -19.20
C ARG A 28 32.94 -28.87 -17.73
N ARG A 29 34.23 -28.81 -17.38
CA ARG A 29 34.68 -28.68 -15.98
C ARG A 29 34.17 -27.39 -15.36
N ARG A 30 34.30 -26.27 -16.07
CA ARG A 30 33.83 -24.96 -15.59
C ARG A 30 32.32 -24.88 -15.42
N ILE A 31 31.54 -25.50 -16.31
CA ILE A 31 30.08 -25.63 -16.13
C ILE A 31 29.75 -26.53 -14.94
N ARG A 32 30.48 -27.62 -14.74
CA ARG A 32 30.27 -28.52 -13.58
C ARG A 32 30.58 -27.78 -12.28
N GLU A 33 31.71 -27.08 -12.18
CA GLU A 33 32.04 -26.23 -11.03
C GLU A 33 30.99 -25.14 -10.80
N ILE A 34 30.53 -24.44 -11.84
CA ILE A 34 29.47 -23.42 -11.71
C ILE A 34 28.17 -24.06 -11.20
N ARG A 35 27.82 -25.26 -11.69
CA ARG A 35 26.64 -25.99 -11.24
C ARG A 35 26.78 -26.47 -9.80
N GLU A 36 27.94 -26.99 -9.40
CA GLU A 36 28.22 -27.45 -8.03
C GLU A 36 28.27 -26.28 -7.04
N VAL A 37 28.91 -25.16 -7.40
CA VAL A 37 28.93 -23.93 -6.59
C VAL A 37 27.53 -23.32 -6.47
N ARG A 38 26.72 -23.34 -7.54
CA ARG A 38 25.31 -22.91 -7.46
C ARG A 38 24.46 -23.87 -6.63
N ALA A 39 24.68 -25.19 -6.75
CA ALA A 39 23.95 -26.19 -5.98
C ALA A 39 24.23 -26.07 -4.47
N PHE A 40 25.45 -25.70 -4.07
CA PHE A 40 25.79 -25.45 -2.66
C PHE A 40 25.15 -24.17 -2.10
N ARG A 41 24.91 -23.14 -2.93
CA ARG A 41 24.29 -21.88 -2.50
C ARG A 41 22.78 -21.96 -2.25
N TYR A 42 22.10 -22.93 -2.85
CA TYR A 42 20.64 -23.03 -2.87
C TYR A 42 20.18 -24.35 -2.22
N GLN A 43 20.60 -24.59 -0.99
CA GLN A 43 20.07 -25.67 -0.15
C GLN A 43 19.08 -25.10 0.86
N GLU A 44 18.06 -25.88 1.18
CA GLU A 44 17.17 -25.57 2.28
C GLU A 44 17.94 -25.59 3.60
N ARG A 45 17.57 -24.69 4.51
CA ARG A 45 18.20 -24.56 5.81
C ARG A 45 17.11 -24.52 6.86
N PHE A 46 17.18 -25.42 7.84
CA PHE A 46 16.20 -25.44 8.91
C PHE A 46 16.77 -25.91 10.23
N LYS A 47 16.13 -25.46 11.31
CA LYS A 47 16.44 -25.84 12.70
C LYS A 47 15.13 -25.99 13.45
N HIS A 48 15.00 -27.02 14.27
CA HIS A 48 13.78 -27.33 15.04
C HIS A 48 12.50 -27.44 14.20
N ILE A 49 12.63 -27.72 12.89
CA ILE A 49 11.55 -28.03 11.96
C ILE A 49 11.77 -29.44 11.38
N LEU A 50 10.71 -30.26 11.35
CA LEU A 50 10.63 -31.48 10.56
C LEU A 50 9.98 -31.15 9.23
N VAL A 51 10.53 -31.69 8.15
CA VAL A 51 10.05 -31.48 6.78
C VAL A 51 9.56 -32.81 6.23
N ASP A 52 8.26 -32.89 5.91
CA ASP A 52 7.65 -34.04 5.25
C ASP A 52 6.85 -33.56 4.04
N GLY A 53 7.43 -33.71 2.84
CA GLY A 53 6.86 -33.16 1.61
C GLY A 53 6.73 -31.64 1.68
N ASP A 54 5.49 -31.14 1.64
CA ASP A 54 5.12 -29.72 1.75
C ASP A 54 4.74 -29.31 3.19
N THR A 55 4.81 -30.23 4.14
CA THR A 55 4.42 -30.01 5.53
C THR A 55 5.64 -29.72 6.40
N LEU A 56 5.60 -28.59 7.10
CA LEU A 56 6.61 -28.17 8.08
C LEU A 56 6.04 -28.30 9.48
N SER A 57 6.70 -29.09 10.34
CA SER A 57 6.27 -29.32 11.73
C SER A 57 7.31 -28.87 12.73
N TYR A 58 6.92 -28.05 13.71
CA TYR A 58 7.81 -27.64 14.80
C TYR A 58 8.12 -28.83 15.74
N HIS A 59 9.40 -29.01 16.10
CA HIS A 59 9.84 -30.06 17.02
C HIS A 59 10.88 -29.59 18.05
N GLY A 60 11.03 -28.27 18.24
CA GLY A 60 11.92 -27.71 19.27
C GLY A 60 11.31 -27.73 20.67
N ASN A 61 12.12 -27.41 21.67
CA ASN A 61 11.66 -27.30 23.05
C ASN A 61 10.93 -25.98 23.33
N SER A 62 10.33 -25.86 24.51
CA SER A 62 9.69 -24.61 24.93
C SER A 62 10.70 -23.46 24.99
N GLY A 63 10.48 -22.44 24.16
CA GLY A 63 11.31 -21.22 24.11
C GLY A 63 12.34 -21.20 22.98
N GLU A 64 12.56 -22.31 22.27
CA GLU A 64 13.38 -22.35 21.07
C GLU A 64 12.57 -21.85 19.85
N VAL A 65 13.28 -21.35 18.84
CA VAL A 65 12.68 -20.95 17.57
C VAL A 65 12.89 -22.05 16.55
N GLY A 66 11.80 -22.47 15.90
CA GLY A 66 11.87 -23.25 14.66
C GLY A 66 11.91 -22.32 13.46
N CYS A 67 12.87 -22.51 12.57
CA CYS A 67 13.02 -21.70 11.37
C CYS A 67 13.34 -22.60 10.17
N TYR A 68 12.67 -22.33 9.05
CA TYR A 68 12.90 -22.96 7.76
C TYR A 68 13.12 -21.87 6.72
N VAL A 69 14.21 -21.97 5.96
CA VAL A 69 14.55 -21.08 4.84
C VAL A 69 14.59 -21.93 3.57
N ALA A 70 13.72 -21.59 2.63
CA ALA A 70 13.61 -22.28 1.36
C ALA A 70 14.90 -22.20 0.54
N SER A 71 15.12 -23.22 -0.29
CA SER A 71 16.33 -23.35 -1.11
C SER A 71 16.43 -22.31 -2.24
N ARG A 72 15.30 -21.77 -2.71
CA ARG A 72 15.25 -20.84 -3.85
C ARG A 72 14.72 -19.47 -3.42
N PRO A 73 15.42 -18.38 -3.78
CA PRO A 73 14.88 -17.04 -3.59
C PRO A 73 13.71 -16.80 -4.56
N LEU A 74 12.87 -15.83 -4.21
CA LEU A 74 11.86 -15.32 -5.13
C LEU A 74 12.52 -14.66 -6.35
N THR A 75 11.89 -14.82 -7.51
CA THR A 75 12.32 -14.25 -8.79
C THR A 75 11.17 -13.50 -9.46
N LYS A 76 11.43 -12.74 -10.53
CA LYS A 76 10.38 -12.05 -11.28
C LYS A 76 9.27 -13.00 -11.77
N ASP A 77 9.62 -14.23 -12.13
CA ASP A 77 8.68 -15.26 -12.62
C ASP A 77 8.03 -16.08 -11.50
N SER A 78 8.54 -15.98 -10.27
CA SER A 78 8.09 -16.72 -9.09
C SER A 78 8.29 -15.83 -7.87
N ASN A 79 7.50 -14.78 -7.80
CA ASN A 79 7.62 -13.66 -6.86
C ASN A 79 6.65 -13.76 -5.66
N TYR A 80 5.98 -14.90 -5.49
CA TYR A 80 4.96 -15.10 -4.48
C TYR A 80 4.94 -16.55 -4.00
N PHE A 81 4.68 -16.74 -2.71
CA PHE A 81 4.43 -18.06 -2.12
C PHE A 81 3.39 -17.96 -1.01
N GLU A 82 2.77 -19.10 -0.66
CA GLU A 82 1.79 -19.20 0.40
C GLU A 82 2.11 -20.34 1.36
N VAL A 83 1.70 -20.16 2.61
CA VAL A 83 1.80 -21.15 3.69
C VAL A 83 0.41 -21.31 4.32
N SER A 84 -0.13 -22.52 4.32
CA SER A 84 -1.38 -22.83 5.02
C SER A 84 -1.08 -23.28 6.43
N ILE A 85 -1.73 -22.68 7.43
CA ILE A 85 -1.58 -23.06 8.83
C ILE A 85 -2.45 -24.29 9.07
N VAL A 86 -1.85 -25.47 9.10
CA VAL A 86 -2.56 -26.72 9.41
C VAL A 86 -2.94 -26.76 10.90
N ASP A 87 -1.96 -26.45 11.77
CA ASP A 87 -2.13 -26.35 13.22
C ASP A 87 -1.28 -25.19 13.74
N SER A 88 -1.89 -24.25 14.46
CA SER A 88 -1.21 -23.13 15.11
C SER A 88 -0.37 -23.55 16.32
N GLY A 89 -0.60 -24.75 16.85
CA GLY A 89 -0.09 -25.17 18.15
C GLY A 89 -0.61 -24.28 19.29
N VAL A 90 -0.02 -24.45 20.48
CA VAL A 90 -0.48 -23.77 21.71
C VAL A 90 -0.23 -22.27 21.68
N ARG A 91 0.89 -21.82 21.10
CA ARG A 91 1.30 -20.41 21.10
C ARG A 91 0.86 -19.64 19.86
N GLY A 92 0.60 -20.32 18.74
CA GLY A 92 0.26 -19.66 17.47
C GLY A 92 1.39 -18.83 16.85
N THR A 93 2.61 -18.86 17.42
CA THR A 93 3.75 -18.03 17.02
C THR A 93 4.38 -18.55 15.73
N ILE A 94 3.68 -18.34 14.62
CA ILE A 94 4.10 -18.69 13.26
C ILE A 94 4.37 -17.38 12.51
N ALA A 95 5.54 -17.27 11.89
CA ALA A 95 5.92 -16.12 11.09
C ALA A 95 6.22 -16.55 9.64
N VAL A 96 5.65 -15.82 8.68
CA VAL A 96 5.87 -16.07 7.24
C VAL A 96 6.45 -14.79 6.64
N GLY A 97 7.54 -14.93 5.87
CA GLY A 97 8.26 -13.76 5.37
C GLY A 97 9.48 -14.04 4.53
N LEU A 98 10.23 -12.99 4.25
CA LEU A 98 11.45 -13.01 3.45
C LEU A 98 12.65 -12.72 4.34
N VAL A 99 13.72 -13.48 4.10
CA VAL A 99 14.98 -13.39 4.84
C VAL A 99 16.17 -13.52 3.88
N PRO A 100 17.36 -13.01 4.25
CA PRO A 100 18.60 -13.30 3.53
C PRO A 100 18.94 -14.80 3.54
N GLN A 101 19.69 -15.27 2.52
CA GLN A 101 20.10 -16.68 2.38
C GLN A 101 20.73 -17.28 3.65
N TYR A 102 21.45 -16.46 4.42
CA TYR A 102 22.18 -16.87 5.62
C TYR A 102 21.56 -16.34 6.91
N TYR A 103 20.23 -16.25 6.95
CA TYR A 103 19.50 -15.84 8.15
C TYR A 103 19.76 -16.77 9.35
N SER A 104 19.91 -16.22 10.55
CA SER A 104 20.02 -17.03 11.78
C SER A 104 18.75 -17.86 11.95
N LEU A 105 18.91 -19.17 12.17
CA LEU A 105 17.79 -20.09 12.39
C LEU A 105 17.28 -20.06 13.84
N ASP A 106 17.89 -19.23 14.69
CA ASP A 106 17.49 -19.04 16.10
C ASP A 106 16.52 -17.86 16.28
N HIS A 107 16.16 -17.18 15.19
CA HIS A 107 15.29 -16.01 15.19
C HIS A 107 14.13 -16.22 14.22
N GLN A 108 12.95 -15.69 14.59
CA GLN A 108 11.81 -15.70 13.68
C GLN A 108 12.06 -14.70 12.54
N PRO A 109 11.62 -15.00 11.30
CA PRO A 109 11.63 -14.05 10.20
C PRO A 109 11.12 -12.66 10.62
N GLY A 110 11.76 -11.59 10.15
CA GLY A 110 11.45 -10.20 10.49
C GLY A 110 12.16 -9.64 11.73
N TRP A 111 12.81 -10.47 12.56
CA TRP A 111 13.44 -10.01 13.81
C TRP A 111 14.86 -9.46 13.66
N LEU A 112 15.60 -9.89 12.64
CA LEU A 112 16.96 -9.44 12.33
C LEU A 112 16.98 -8.57 11.07
N PRO A 113 18.01 -7.73 10.86
CA PRO A 113 18.14 -6.87 9.67
C PRO A 113 17.93 -7.60 8.35
N ASP A 114 17.51 -6.84 7.32
CA ASP A 114 17.26 -7.31 5.96
C ASP A 114 16.19 -8.41 5.85
N SER A 115 15.33 -8.55 6.85
CA SER A 115 14.20 -9.48 6.85
C SER A 115 12.88 -8.81 7.18
N VAL A 116 11.80 -9.35 6.61
CA VAL A 116 10.43 -8.89 6.87
C VAL A 116 9.50 -10.08 6.99
N ALA A 117 8.55 -10.03 7.93
CA ALA A 117 7.57 -11.09 8.11
C ALA A 117 6.28 -10.61 8.73
N TYR A 118 5.21 -11.30 8.39
CA TYR A 118 3.91 -11.19 9.03
C TYR A 118 3.76 -12.32 10.06
N HIS A 119 3.43 -11.94 11.31
CA HIS A 119 3.34 -12.84 12.45
C HIS A 119 1.87 -13.18 12.72
N ALA A 120 1.55 -14.47 12.73
CA ALA A 120 0.19 -15.00 12.84
C ALA A 120 -0.44 -14.74 14.21
N ASP A 121 0.34 -14.81 15.28
CA ASP A 121 -0.13 -14.75 16.67
C ASP A 121 -0.63 -13.36 17.09
N ASP A 122 -0.10 -12.30 16.49
CA ASP A 122 -0.42 -10.93 16.85
C ASP A 122 -0.85 -10.04 15.68
N GLY A 123 -0.75 -10.55 14.45
CA GLY A 123 -1.12 -9.81 13.24
C GLY A 123 -0.18 -8.64 12.95
N LYS A 124 1.05 -8.65 13.49
CA LYS A 124 2.01 -7.58 13.27
C LYS A 124 2.97 -7.86 12.12
N LEU A 125 3.47 -6.78 11.54
CA LEU A 125 4.60 -6.79 10.62
C LEU A 125 5.89 -6.54 11.40
N TYR A 126 6.86 -7.43 11.24
CA TYR A 126 8.21 -7.30 11.76
C TYR A 126 9.15 -7.01 10.59
N ASN A 127 9.94 -5.95 10.70
CA ASN A 127 10.84 -5.49 9.63
C ASN A 127 12.20 -5.15 10.24
N GLY A 128 13.13 -6.10 10.17
CA GLY A 128 14.51 -5.88 10.60
C GLY A 128 14.76 -5.87 12.11
N ARG A 129 13.73 -6.08 12.96
CA ARG A 129 13.82 -5.91 14.42
C ARG A 129 12.72 -6.63 15.19
N ALA A 130 13.00 -7.02 16.44
CA ALA A 130 12.07 -7.73 17.34
C ALA A 130 10.89 -6.88 17.89
N LYS A 131 10.59 -5.73 17.27
CA LYS A 131 9.43 -4.88 17.61
C LYS A 131 8.53 -4.75 16.39
N GLY A 132 7.41 -5.48 16.40
CA GLY A 132 6.40 -5.44 15.34
C GLY A 132 5.51 -4.20 15.40
N ARG A 133 4.97 -3.82 14.24
CA ARG A 133 3.90 -2.81 14.08
C ARG A 133 2.58 -3.49 13.72
N GLN A 134 1.45 -2.95 14.17
CA GLN A 134 0.16 -3.49 13.75
C GLN A 134 0.06 -3.41 12.22
N PHE A 135 -0.38 -4.50 11.59
CA PHE A 135 -0.39 -4.60 10.14
C PHE A 135 -1.59 -5.38 9.60
N GLY A 136 -2.01 -6.45 10.26
CA GLY A 136 -3.17 -7.23 9.86
C GLY A 136 -3.92 -7.80 11.05
N SER A 137 -4.90 -8.67 10.76
CA SER A 137 -5.54 -9.49 11.79
C SER A 137 -4.63 -10.65 12.24
N LYS A 138 -4.98 -11.35 13.31
CA LYS A 138 -4.29 -12.62 13.66
C LYS A 138 -4.66 -13.72 12.67
N CYS A 139 -3.81 -14.73 12.50
CA CYS A 139 -4.10 -15.93 11.71
C CYS A 139 -4.19 -17.17 12.63
N ASN A 140 -5.09 -18.10 12.31
CA ASN A 140 -5.30 -19.33 13.07
C ASN A 140 -5.22 -20.57 12.16
N SER A 141 -5.34 -21.77 12.73
CA SER A 141 -5.48 -23.01 11.95
C SER A 141 -6.59 -22.88 10.90
N GLY A 142 -6.27 -23.25 9.67
CA GLY A 142 -7.12 -23.09 8.49
C GLY A 142 -6.84 -21.83 7.67
N ASP A 143 -6.20 -20.79 8.25
CA ASP A 143 -5.82 -19.59 7.50
C ASP A 143 -4.57 -19.87 6.63
N ARG A 144 -4.48 -19.13 5.52
CA ARG A 144 -3.34 -19.12 4.60
C ARG A 144 -2.66 -17.77 4.59
N ILE A 145 -1.35 -17.75 4.81
CA ILE A 145 -0.52 -16.55 4.73
C ILE A 145 0.29 -16.60 3.45
N GLY A 146 0.14 -15.59 2.59
CA GLY A 146 1.00 -15.40 1.42
C GLY A 146 1.99 -14.26 1.61
N CYS A 147 3.12 -14.35 0.92
CA CYS A 147 4.16 -13.33 0.91
C CYS A 147 4.72 -13.19 -0.51
N GLY A 148 4.86 -11.95 -0.98
CA GLY A 148 5.38 -11.69 -2.32
C GLY A 148 6.12 -10.37 -2.46
N ILE A 149 6.81 -10.25 -3.60
CA ILE A 149 7.56 -9.06 -4.02
C ILE A 149 6.86 -8.49 -5.25
N GLU A 150 6.59 -7.18 -5.28
CA GLU A 150 6.02 -6.55 -6.47
C GLU A 150 6.96 -6.72 -7.68
N PRO A 151 6.48 -7.12 -8.87
CA PRO A 151 7.33 -7.37 -10.03
C PRO A 151 8.26 -6.20 -10.41
N VAL A 152 7.79 -4.97 -10.23
CA VAL A 152 8.55 -3.73 -10.48
C VAL A 152 9.78 -3.60 -9.57
N SER A 153 9.77 -4.27 -8.42
CA SER A 153 10.83 -4.23 -7.42
C SER A 153 12.12 -4.92 -7.86
N PHE A 154 12.06 -5.82 -8.84
CA PHE A 154 13.25 -6.52 -9.34
C PHE A 154 14.14 -5.62 -10.21
N ASP A 155 13.60 -4.50 -10.68
CA ASP A 155 14.28 -3.55 -11.56
C ASP A 155 14.81 -2.32 -10.79
N VAL A 156 14.56 -2.25 -9.46
CA VAL A 156 14.98 -1.15 -8.57
C VAL A 156 15.70 -1.66 -7.33
N GLN A 157 16.40 -0.78 -6.59
CA GLN A 157 17.17 -1.16 -5.40
C GLN A 157 16.29 -1.46 -4.17
N THR A 158 15.04 -1.00 -4.16
CA THR A 158 14.13 -1.15 -3.02
C THR A 158 13.00 -2.12 -3.35
N ALA A 159 12.92 -3.23 -2.62
CA ALA A 159 11.84 -4.19 -2.79
C ALA A 159 10.56 -3.77 -2.06
N GLN A 160 9.47 -3.64 -2.80
CA GLN A 160 8.13 -3.55 -2.24
C GLN A 160 7.60 -4.96 -1.97
N ILE A 161 7.33 -5.26 -0.71
CA ILE A 161 6.92 -6.58 -0.23
C ILE A 161 5.48 -6.47 0.25
N PHE A 162 4.65 -7.42 -0.15
CA PHE A 162 3.25 -7.51 0.27
C PHE A 162 2.97 -8.85 0.93
N PHE A 163 1.95 -8.87 1.78
CA PHE A 163 1.44 -10.08 2.41
C PHE A 163 -0.03 -10.27 2.08
N THR A 164 -0.48 -11.50 2.16
CA THR A 164 -1.89 -11.85 1.99
C THR A 164 -2.36 -12.76 3.11
N LYS A 165 -3.64 -12.65 3.48
CA LYS A 165 -4.36 -13.59 4.32
C LYS A 165 -5.53 -14.14 3.51
N ASN A 166 -5.57 -15.46 3.30
CA ASN A 166 -6.60 -16.14 2.52
C ASN A 166 -6.79 -15.52 1.12
N GLY A 167 -5.68 -15.23 0.44
CA GLY A 167 -5.66 -14.64 -0.90
C GLY A 167 -5.95 -13.13 -0.97
N LYS A 168 -6.30 -12.48 0.15
CA LYS A 168 -6.54 -11.02 0.21
C LYS A 168 -5.31 -10.30 0.77
N ARG A 169 -4.93 -9.14 0.21
CA ARG A 169 -3.81 -8.35 0.73
C ARG A 169 -4.06 -7.94 2.18
N VAL A 170 -2.99 -8.04 2.98
CA VAL A 170 -2.92 -7.48 4.33
C VAL A 170 -2.27 -6.11 4.19
N ASP A 171 -2.93 -5.08 4.69
CA ASP A 171 -2.36 -3.73 4.72
C ASP A 171 -2.51 -3.13 6.13
N SER A 172 -1.50 -2.36 6.54
CA SER A 172 -1.63 -1.49 7.69
C SER A 172 -2.55 -0.35 7.29
N TYR A 173 -3.86 -0.51 7.48
CA TYR A 173 -4.90 0.50 7.27
C TYR A 173 -4.56 1.91 7.80
N GLU A 174 -3.55 2.07 8.66
CA GLU A 174 -2.98 3.37 9.06
C GLU A 174 -2.35 4.15 7.89
N ASP A 175 -1.79 3.48 6.88
CA ASP A 175 -1.17 4.13 5.73
C ASP A 175 -2.20 4.57 4.67
N GLU A 176 -3.44 4.04 4.69
CA GLU A 176 -4.51 4.44 3.77
C GLU A 176 -5.11 5.82 4.09
N TRP A 177 -5.00 6.29 5.35
CA TRP A 177 -5.51 7.59 5.77
C TRP A 177 -4.44 8.67 5.60
N GLY A 178 -4.77 9.72 4.86
CA GLY A 178 -3.87 10.85 4.64
C GLY A 178 -4.00 11.92 5.73
N ARG A 179 -5.22 12.10 6.27
CA ARG A 179 -5.53 13.14 7.26
C ARG A 179 -6.54 12.63 8.27
N LEU A 180 -6.21 12.75 9.55
CA LEU A 180 -7.05 12.37 10.68
C LEU A 180 -7.17 13.57 11.64
N HIS A 181 -8.36 13.80 12.17
CA HIS A 181 -8.66 14.81 13.17
C HIS A 181 -9.71 14.25 14.12
N ASP A 182 -9.43 14.19 15.43
CA ASP A 182 -10.37 13.66 16.43
C ASP A 182 -10.98 12.29 16.09
N VAL A 183 -10.21 11.46 15.37
CA VAL A 183 -10.55 10.09 15.00
C VAL A 183 -9.33 9.21 15.20
N ARG A 184 -9.54 8.02 15.77
CA ARG A 184 -8.52 6.97 15.90
C ARG A 184 -8.78 5.84 14.92
N VAL A 185 -7.71 5.38 14.27
CA VAL A 185 -7.72 4.20 13.40
C VAL A 185 -7.26 2.98 14.20
N CYS A 186 -7.96 1.85 14.06
CA CYS A 186 -7.63 0.56 14.67
C CYS A 186 -7.90 -0.55 13.63
N GLY A 187 -6.97 -0.75 12.70
CA GLY A 187 -7.23 -1.57 11.51
C GLY A 187 -8.28 -0.90 10.63
N THR A 188 -9.35 -1.61 10.27
CA THR A 188 -10.49 -1.04 9.52
C THR A 188 -11.43 -0.20 10.37
N LEU A 189 -11.29 -0.21 11.70
CA LEU A 189 -12.18 0.51 12.60
C LEU A 189 -11.72 1.97 12.75
N LEU A 190 -12.64 2.90 12.54
CA LEU A 190 -12.51 4.29 12.93
C LEU A 190 -13.36 4.55 14.18
N GLU A 191 -12.79 5.24 15.15
CA GLU A 191 -13.46 5.63 16.39
C GLU A 191 -13.38 7.14 16.59
N TYR A 192 -14.52 7.79 16.83
CA TYR A 192 -14.57 9.20 17.17
C TYR A 192 -13.97 9.46 18.56
N LEU A 193 -13.09 10.46 18.66
CA LEU A 193 -12.41 10.88 19.88
C LEU A 193 -12.71 12.33 20.29
N GLY A 194 -13.47 13.07 19.49
CA GLY A 194 -13.78 14.46 19.75
C GLY A 194 -14.80 14.65 20.88
N LYS A 195 -15.08 15.92 21.20
CA LYS A 195 -15.96 16.29 22.32
C LYS A 195 -17.46 16.25 21.97
N GLY A 196 -17.80 16.43 20.69
CA GLY A 196 -19.17 16.41 20.17
C GLY A 196 -20.11 17.46 20.76
N LYS A 197 -19.60 18.62 21.21
CA LYS A 197 -20.39 19.65 21.90
C LYS A 197 -20.97 20.69 20.94
N SER A 198 -20.28 20.95 19.84
CA SER A 198 -20.59 21.97 18.86
C SER A 198 -20.35 21.47 17.44
N ILE A 199 -20.91 22.14 16.45
CA ILE A 199 -20.78 21.76 15.03
C ILE A 199 -19.34 21.82 14.49
N VAL A 200 -18.40 22.39 15.25
CA VAL A 200 -16.97 22.45 14.88
C VAL A 200 -16.15 21.31 15.51
N ASP A 201 -16.73 20.51 16.41
CA ASP A 201 -16.07 19.35 17.03
C ASP A 201 -16.05 18.11 16.10
N VAL A 202 -16.18 18.30 14.79
CA VAL A 202 -16.21 17.19 13.84
C VAL A 202 -14.86 16.49 13.81
N GLY A 203 -14.92 15.18 13.96
CA GLY A 203 -13.82 14.28 13.67
C GLY A 203 -13.82 13.93 12.18
N LEU A 204 -12.66 14.03 11.54
CA LEU A 204 -12.48 13.78 10.11
C LEU A 204 -11.48 12.64 9.90
N ALA A 205 -11.82 11.72 9.01
CA ALA A 205 -10.87 10.81 8.40
C ALA A 205 -10.94 10.95 6.88
N GLN A 206 -9.84 11.35 6.25
CA GLN A 206 -9.72 11.48 4.80
C GLN A 206 -8.60 10.56 4.28
N ALA A 207 -8.93 9.77 3.26
CA ALA A 207 -8.00 8.84 2.65
C ALA A 207 -6.82 9.56 1.97
N ARG A 208 -5.70 8.87 1.83
CA ARG A 208 -4.45 9.37 1.24
C ARG A 208 -4.56 9.53 -0.28
N HIS A 209 -5.36 8.69 -0.93
CA HIS A 209 -5.49 8.63 -2.38
C HIS A 209 -6.90 8.97 -2.83
N PRO A 210 -7.05 9.66 -3.98
CA PRO A 210 -8.36 9.91 -4.55
C PRO A 210 -8.95 8.61 -5.13
N LEU A 211 -10.26 8.57 -5.29
CA LEU A 211 -10.88 7.56 -6.13
C LEU A 211 -10.40 7.72 -7.57
N SER A 212 -10.21 6.59 -8.26
CA SER A 212 -9.72 6.51 -9.63
C SER A 212 -10.55 5.50 -10.43
N THR A 213 -10.36 5.43 -11.74
CA THR A 213 -11.03 4.45 -12.61
C THR A 213 -10.74 2.98 -12.23
N ARG A 214 -9.71 2.72 -11.41
CA ARG A 214 -9.34 1.38 -10.92
C ARG A 214 -9.83 1.08 -9.50
N SER A 215 -10.20 2.12 -8.75
CA SER A 215 -10.69 2.02 -7.37
C SER A 215 -11.67 3.18 -7.18
N HIS A 216 -12.92 2.94 -7.54
CA HIS A 216 -13.93 3.99 -7.76
C HIS A 216 -15.07 3.96 -6.75
N TYR A 217 -14.98 3.12 -5.73
CA TYR A 217 -16.04 2.89 -4.75
C TYR A 217 -15.46 2.42 -3.42
N PHE A 218 -16.08 2.83 -2.31
CA PHE A 218 -15.72 2.39 -0.96
C PHE A 218 -16.96 2.26 -0.07
N GLU A 219 -16.84 1.46 0.99
CA GLU A 219 -17.92 1.12 1.91
C GLU A 219 -17.57 1.42 3.38
N VAL A 220 -18.61 1.75 4.16
CA VAL A 220 -18.54 2.03 5.59
C VAL A 220 -19.69 1.34 6.30
N GLU A 221 -19.38 0.42 7.20
CA GLU A 221 -20.32 -0.24 8.11
C GLU A 221 -20.43 0.54 9.42
N ILE A 222 -21.66 0.88 9.83
CA ILE A 222 -21.90 1.52 11.13
C ILE A 222 -21.82 0.48 12.24
N VAL A 223 -20.70 0.45 12.98
CA VAL A 223 -20.48 -0.49 14.09
C VAL A 223 -21.19 0.00 15.35
N ASP A 224 -21.05 1.29 15.64
CA ASP A 224 -21.72 1.96 16.74
C ASP A 224 -22.19 3.35 16.28
N PRO A 225 -23.50 3.65 16.28
CA PRO A 225 -24.00 4.97 15.91
C PRO A 225 -23.70 6.05 16.96
N GLY A 226 -23.14 5.69 18.12
CA GLY A 226 -22.96 6.64 19.22
C GLY A 226 -24.31 7.20 19.71
N GLU A 227 -24.28 8.40 20.29
CA GLU A 227 -25.49 9.01 20.85
C GLU A 227 -26.45 9.57 19.79
N LYS A 228 -25.92 10.08 18.67
CA LYS A 228 -26.72 10.84 17.68
C LYS A 228 -26.61 10.33 16.24
N CYS A 229 -25.67 9.44 15.93
CA CYS A 229 -25.43 8.91 14.58
C CYS A 229 -25.10 9.97 13.52
N TYR A 230 -24.41 11.05 13.93
CA TYR A 230 -23.84 12.07 13.06
C TYR A 230 -22.61 11.52 12.32
N ILE A 231 -22.84 10.49 11.52
CA ILE A 231 -21.86 9.82 10.68
C ILE A 231 -22.13 10.23 9.23
N ALA A 232 -21.12 10.77 8.56
CA ALA A 232 -21.21 11.16 7.16
C ALA A 232 -20.18 10.42 6.30
N LEU A 233 -20.61 9.97 5.13
CA LEU A 233 -19.79 9.31 4.12
C LEU A 233 -19.78 10.14 2.84
N GLY A 234 -18.60 10.46 2.31
CA GLY A 234 -18.55 11.17 1.04
C GLY A 234 -17.17 11.33 0.44
N LEU A 235 -17.09 12.29 -0.48
CA LEU A 235 -15.89 12.64 -1.22
C LEU A 235 -15.58 14.12 -1.01
N ALA A 236 -14.30 14.44 -0.87
CA ALA A 236 -13.85 15.83 -0.68
C ALA A 236 -12.51 16.11 -1.39
N ARG A 237 -12.22 17.39 -1.65
CA ARG A 237 -10.91 17.88 -2.10
C ARG A 237 -9.78 17.52 -1.11
N LYS A 238 -8.55 17.44 -1.60
CA LYS A 238 -7.36 16.98 -0.86
C LYS A 238 -7.10 17.69 0.48
N ASP A 239 -7.45 18.97 0.57
CA ASP A 239 -7.19 19.88 1.68
C ASP A 239 -8.49 20.29 2.41
N TYR A 240 -9.47 19.39 2.46
CA TYR A 240 -10.77 19.64 3.08
C TYR A 240 -10.66 20.12 4.55
N PRO A 241 -11.51 21.06 5.02
CA PRO A 241 -11.49 21.50 6.41
C PRO A 241 -11.68 20.34 7.40
N LYS A 242 -10.74 20.21 8.35
CA LYS A 242 -10.69 19.06 9.29
C LYS A 242 -11.79 19.05 10.36
N ASN A 243 -12.40 20.21 10.58
CA ASN A 243 -13.43 20.48 11.59
C ASN A 243 -14.84 20.60 10.99
N ARG A 244 -15.05 20.07 9.78
CA ARG A 244 -16.35 20.05 9.11
C ARG A 244 -16.70 18.68 8.57
N HIS A 245 -17.99 18.32 8.57
CA HIS A 245 -18.43 17.11 7.91
C HIS A 245 -18.21 17.20 6.40
N PRO A 246 -17.92 16.08 5.70
CA PRO A 246 -17.93 16.05 4.25
C PRO A 246 -19.31 16.50 3.74
N GLY A 247 -19.34 17.25 2.65
CA GLY A 247 -20.53 17.85 2.06
C GLY A 247 -20.84 19.27 2.53
N TRP A 248 -20.31 19.72 3.68
CA TRP A 248 -20.60 21.06 4.24
C TRP A 248 -19.79 22.22 3.63
N SER A 249 -18.63 21.93 3.05
CA SER A 249 -17.74 22.93 2.44
C SER A 249 -17.50 22.62 0.96
N ARG A 250 -17.22 23.65 0.16
CA ARG A 250 -17.02 23.55 -1.29
C ARG A 250 -16.02 22.46 -1.69
N GLY A 251 -16.26 21.85 -2.85
CA GLY A 251 -15.43 20.74 -3.35
C GLY A 251 -15.65 19.43 -2.60
N SER A 252 -16.84 19.22 -2.02
CA SER A 252 -17.21 17.97 -1.37
C SER A 252 -18.69 17.62 -1.55
N VAL A 253 -19.00 16.32 -1.53
CA VAL A 253 -20.35 15.77 -1.61
C VAL A 253 -20.47 14.56 -0.69
N ALA A 254 -21.52 14.48 0.12
CA ALA A 254 -21.66 13.43 1.12
C ALA A 254 -23.09 13.11 1.47
N TYR A 255 -23.30 11.87 1.88
CA TYR A 255 -24.54 11.33 2.41
C TYR A 255 -24.43 11.15 3.93
N HIS A 256 -25.39 11.68 4.68
CA HIS A 256 -25.38 11.73 6.14
C HIS A 256 -26.35 10.70 6.72
N ALA A 257 -25.89 9.91 7.68
CA ALA A 257 -26.60 8.75 8.23
C ALA A 257 -27.80 9.15 9.09
N ASP A 258 -27.68 10.23 9.86
CA ASP A 258 -28.65 10.67 10.86
C ASP A 258 -29.95 11.16 10.24
N ASP A 259 -29.91 11.85 9.11
CA ASP A 259 -31.08 12.45 8.48
C ASP A 259 -31.39 11.92 7.07
N GLY A 260 -30.46 11.18 6.47
CA GLY A 260 -30.60 10.61 5.14
C GLY A 260 -30.43 11.60 4.00
N LYS A 261 -29.92 12.81 4.26
CA LYS A 261 -29.77 13.85 3.25
C LYS A 261 -28.44 13.78 2.52
N ILE A 262 -28.42 14.43 1.36
CA ILE A 262 -27.20 14.71 0.60
C ILE A 262 -26.78 16.16 0.84
N PHE A 263 -25.50 16.35 1.15
CA PHE A 263 -24.87 17.66 1.31
C PHE A 263 -23.83 17.84 0.20
N HIS A 264 -23.82 19.01 -0.43
CA HIS A 264 -22.93 19.32 -1.56
C HIS A 264 -22.42 20.75 -1.45
N GLY A 265 -21.19 20.91 -0.97
CA GLY A 265 -20.55 22.21 -0.84
C GLY A 265 -21.17 23.19 0.17
N SER A 266 -22.13 22.75 0.98
CA SER A 266 -23.03 23.59 1.76
C SER A 266 -23.49 22.89 3.04
N GLY A 267 -23.65 23.64 4.13
CA GLY A 267 -24.23 23.16 5.39
C GLY A 267 -25.74 22.87 5.34
N VAL A 268 -26.38 23.05 4.18
CA VAL A 268 -27.81 22.76 3.95
C VAL A 268 -27.92 21.52 3.05
N GLY A 269 -28.56 20.47 3.56
CA GLY A 269 -28.75 19.20 2.85
C GLY A 269 -30.12 19.07 2.20
N ASP A 270 -30.18 18.34 1.08
CA ASP A 270 -31.40 18.01 0.35
C ASP A 270 -31.90 16.59 0.71
N PRO A 271 -33.22 16.33 0.70
CA PRO A 271 -33.75 14.96 0.80
C PRO A 271 -33.16 14.06 -0.28
N PHE A 272 -32.68 12.87 0.11
CA PHE A 272 -31.94 12.00 -0.81
C PHE A 272 -32.22 10.51 -0.59
N GLY A 273 -31.92 10.01 0.61
CA GLY A 273 -32.06 8.61 0.98
C GLY A 273 -32.70 8.44 2.35
N PRO A 274 -32.86 7.18 2.79
CA PRO A 274 -33.32 6.90 4.15
C PRO A 274 -32.24 7.23 5.19
N ARG A 275 -32.56 7.21 6.48
CA ARG A 275 -31.56 7.22 7.56
C ARG A 275 -30.85 5.87 7.67
N CYS A 276 -29.61 5.85 8.17
CA CYS A 276 -28.84 4.65 8.45
C CYS A 276 -28.73 4.38 9.95
N TYR A 277 -28.52 3.12 10.31
CA TYR A 277 -28.46 2.63 11.68
C TYR A 277 -27.31 1.63 11.86
N LYS A 278 -27.09 1.21 13.10
CA LYS A 278 -26.15 0.14 13.44
C LYS A 278 -26.32 -1.08 12.53
N GLY A 279 -25.22 -1.52 11.92
CA GLY A 279 -25.14 -2.65 11.00
C GLY A 279 -25.46 -2.32 9.54
N ASP A 280 -25.93 -1.10 9.22
CA ASP A 280 -26.04 -0.67 7.82
C ASP A 280 -24.65 -0.45 7.20
N ILE A 281 -24.53 -0.83 5.94
CA ILE A 281 -23.35 -0.57 5.11
C ILE A 281 -23.70 0.57 4.14
N MET A 282 -23.07 1.72 4.35
CA MET A 282 -23.13 2.86 3.45
C MET A 282 -22.01 2.73 2.42
N GLY A 283 -22.23 3.13 1.17
CA GLY A 283 -21.17 3.16 0.16
C GLY A 283 -21.23 4.41 -0.69
N CYS A 284 -20.09 4.79 -1.25
CA CYS A 284 -19.93 5.98 -2.07
C CYS A 284 -18.94 5.69 -3.20
N GLY A 285 -19.26 6.09 -4.42
CA GLY A 285 -18.39 5.90 -5.57
C GLY A 285 -18.63 6.88 -6.69
N ILE A 286 -17.77 6.82 -7.71
CA ILE A 286 -17.79 7.68 -8.88
C ILE A 286 -18.06 6.85 -10.13
N MET A 287 -19.05 7.24 -10.92
CA MET A 287 -19.21 6.76 -12.28
C MET A 287 -18.32 7.60 -13.20
N PHE A 288 -17.10 7.11 -13.47
CA PHE A 288 -16.19 7.76 -14.40
C PHE A 288 -16.65 7.61 -15.86
N PRO A 289 -16.69 8.69 -16.65
CA PRO A 289 -16.82 8.59 -18.10
C PRO A 289 -15.73 7.71 -18.73
N ARG A 290 -16.00 7.10 -19.89
CA ARG A 290 -15.04 6.20 -20.56
C ARG A 290 -13.75 6.90 -20.98
N ASP A 291 -13.84 8.19 -21.26
CA ASP A 291 -12.78 9.09 -21.67
C ASP A 291 -12.20 9.90 -20.50
N TYR A 292 -12.50 9.50 -19.25
CA TYR A 292 -11.99 10.19 -18.08
C TYR A 292 -10.48 10.04 -17.95
N ILE A 293 -9.78 11.17 -18.07
CA ILE A 293 -8.34 11.29 -17.87
C ILE A 293 -8.13 12.32 -16.76
N LEU A 294 -7.47 11.96 -15.67
CA LEU A 294 -7.14 12.88 -14.57
C LEU A 294 -5.94 13.72 -15.03
N ASP A 295 -5.99 15.05 -14.88
CA ASP A 295 -4.89 15.97 -15.30
C ASP A 295 -3.57 15.78 -14.51
N SER A 296 -3.47 14.72 -13.70
CA SER A 296 -2.31 14.37 -12.87
C SER A 296 -1.60 13.10 -13.33
N GLU A 297 -2.05 12.42 -14.40
CA GLU A 297 -1.29 11.34 -15.06
C GLU A 297 -0.28 11.96 -16.06
N GLY A 298 0.49 12.96 -15.58
CA GLY A 298 1.66 13.47 -16.27
C GLY A 298 2.88 12.70 -15.79
N ASP A 299 3.44 11.89 -16.68
CA ASP A 299 4.72 11.17 -16.59
C ASP A 299 5.64 11.57 -15.42
N SER A 300 5.80 10.64 -14.48
CA SER A 300 7.13 10.35 -13.97
C SER A 300 7.58 8.98 -14.48
N ASP A 301 7.61 8.82 -15.80
CA ASP A 301 8.40 7.79 -16.47
C ASP A 301 9.24 8.44 -17.59
N ASP A 302 10.55 8.36 -17.35
CA ASP A 302 11.66 8.23 -18.28
C ASP A 302 11.39 8.52 -19.78
N SER A 303 11.50 9.79 -20.18
CA SER A 303 11.91 10.13 -21.55
C SER A 303 13.42 10.32 -21.58
N CYS A 304 14.14 9.23 -21.79
CA CYS A 304 15.48 9.28 -22.35
C CYS A 304 15.38 9.85 -23.77
N ASP A 305 15.75 11.11 -23.97
CA ASP A 305 16.05 11.58 -25.32
C ASP A 305 17.39 12.31 -25.39
N THR A 306 18.17 11.84 -26.34
CA THR A 306 19.58 12.13 -26.52
C THR A 306 19.72 13.41 -27.33
N VAL A 307 20.35 14.44 -26.77
CA VAL A 307 20.91 15.54 -27.56
C VAL A 307 22.34 15.88 -27.15
N ILE A 308 23.16 15.98 -28.19
CA ILE A 308 24.62 16.01 -28.23
C ILE A 308 25.18 17.40 -27.85
N LEU A 309 26.15 17.41 -26.92
CA LEU A 309 27.31 18.30 -26.67
C LEU A 309 27.28 19.74 -27.27
N SER A 310 27.54 20.82 -26.53
CA SER A 310 28.85 21.21 -25.94
C SER A 310 28.79 22.66 -25.35
N PRO A 311 29.87 23.29 -24.84
CA PRO A 311 30.26 23.31 -23.43
C PRO A 311 30.35 24.73 -22.81
N THR A 312 30.37 24.88 -21.48
CA THR A 312 31.37 25.72 -20.76
C THR A 312 31.23 25.72 -19.23
N ALA A 313 32.42 25.77 -18.61
CA ALA A 313 32.78 26.33 -17.29
C ALA A 313 32.40 25.61 -15.98
N ARG A 314 33.46 25.02 -15.40
CA ARG A 314 33.66 24.66 -13.99
C ARG A 314 33.31 25.78 -13.00
N ALA A 315 32.72 25.44 -11.85
CA ALA A 315 33.23 25.78 -10.50
C ALA A 315 32.44 25.02 -9.41
N VAL A 316 33.07 24.06 -8.71
CA VAL A 316 33.52 24.12 -7.29
C VAL A 316 32.40 24.03 -6.23
N ARG A 317 32.56 22.99 -5.41
CA ARG A 317 31.86 22.62 -4.15
C ARG A 317 31.64 23.80 -3.19
N ASN A 318 30.55 23.78 -2.42
CA ASN A 318 30.59 23.81 -0.96
C ASN A 318 29.21 23.59 -0.31
N VAL A 319 29.20 22.72 0.70
CA VAL A 319 28.13 22.48 1.68
C VAL A 319 28.14 23.60 2.71
N ARG A 320 26.96 24.13 3.10
CA ARG A 320 26.77 24.86 4.36
C ARG A 320 25.41 24.54 4.98
N ASN A 321 25.45 23.90 6.14
CA ASN A 321 24.40 23.95 7.15
C ASN A 321 24.43 25.33 7.81
N VAL A 322 23.25 25.89 8.11
CA VAL A 322 23.12 27.05 8.98
C VAL A 322 21.98 26.79 9.96
N MET A 323 22.35 26.71 11.25
CA MET A 323 21.47 26.85 12.40
C MET A 323 21.09 28.33 12.58
N TYR A 324 19.90 28.62 13.11
CA TYR A 324 19.71 29.76 14.00
C TYR A 324 18.75 29.40 15.15
N LEU A 325 19.29 29.54 16.36
CA LEU A 325 18.58 29.76 17.61
C LEU A 325 17.95 31.16 17.59
N HIS A 326 16.75 31.31 18.14
CA HIS A 326 16.30 32.57 18.72
C HIS A 326 15.73 32.32 20.13
N GLN A 327 16.08 33.24 21.01
CA GLN A 327 15.86 33.29 22.45
C GLN A 327 14.87 34.43 22.73
N GLU A 328 13.97 34.21 23.71
CA GLU A 328 13.21 35.17 24.56
C GLU A 328 12.54 36.36 23.82
N GLY A 329 11.22 36.55 23.83
CA GLY A 329 10.29 36.50 24.95
C GLY A 329 9.77 37.93 25.15
N GLU A 330 8.59 38.24 24.62
CA GLU A 330 7.79 39.44 24.92
C GLU A 330 6.35 39.21 24.43
N GLU A 331 5.43 39.91 25.08
CA GLU A 331 4.00 39.65 25.26
C GLU A 331 3.19 39.81 23.96
N GLU A 332 2.26 38.89 23.66
CA GLU A 332 1.30 39.04 22.56
C GLU A 332 -0.13 39.07 23.12
N GLU A 333 -0.79 40.20 22.85
CA GLU A 333 -2.18 40.51 23.15
C GLU A 333 -3.11 39.62 22.30
N GLU A 334 -4.23 39.19 22.89
CA GLU A 334 -5.27 38.40 22.22
C GLU A 334 -6.00 39.29 21.19
N GLU A 335 -5.68 39.13 19.90
CA GLU A 335 -6.51 39.65 18.82
C GLU A 335 -7.52 38.59 18.38
N GLU A 336 -8.81 38.89 18.60
CA GLU A 336 -9.94 38.14 18.03
C GLU A 336 -9.96 38.37 16.51
N GLU A 337 -9.45 37.41 15.73
CA GLU A 337 -9.63 37.41 14.27
C GLU A 337 -11.09 37.02 13.93
N GLU A 338 -11.93 38.03 13.67
CA GLU A 338 -13.16 37.85 12.91
C GLU A 338 -12.77 37.47 11.47
N GLU A 339 -12.87 36.19 11.10
CA GLU A 339 -12.72 35.77 9.70
C GLU A 339 -13.91 36.30 8.88
N GLU A 340 -13.66 37.41 8.19
CA GLU A 340 -14.53 37.99 7.18
C GLU A 340 -14.57 37.02 5.98
N ASP A 341 -15.72 36.38 5.75
CA ASP A 341 -16.02 35.52 4.59
C ASP A 341 -15.82 36.33 3.30
N GLY A 342 -14.60 36.34 2.79
CA GLY A 342 -14.26 36.89 1.49
C GLY A 342 -14.94 36.08 0.40
N GLU A 343 -15.97 36.66 -0.22
CA GLU A 343 -16.55 36.15 -1.46
C GLU A 343 -15.49 36.20 -2.57
N GLU A 344 -14.74 35.11 -2.75
CA GLU A 344 -13.88 34.92 -3.92
C GLU A 344 -14.75 34.88 -5.19
N ILE A 345 -14.66 35.95 -5.97
CA ILE A 345 -15.34 36.12 -7.26
C ILE A 345 -14.84 35.05 -8.25
N GLU A 346 -15.82 34.37 -8.85
CA GLU A 346 -15.68 33.16 -9.65
C GLU A 346 -14.88 33.37 -10.95
N GLN A 347 -13.87 32.54 -11.17
CA GLN A 347 -13.58 32.03 -12.50
C GLN A 347 -14.27 30.66 -12.62
N GLU A 348 -15.32 30.59 -13.43
CA GLU A 348 -15.93 29.32 -13.85
C GLU A 348 -14.87 28.51 -14.63
N HIS A 349 -14.05 27.76 -13.92
CA HIS A 349 -13.30 26.68 -14.55
C HIS A 349 -14.30 25.60 -14.96
N GLU A 350 -14.34 25.26 -16.26
CA GLU A 350 -14.98 24.04 -16.78
C GLU A 350 -14.28 22.79 -16.19
N GLY A 351 -14.49 22.54 -14.90
CA GLY A 351 -13.97 21.36 -14.23
C GLY A 351 -14.68 20.10 -14.72
N LYS A 352 -13.95 18.98 -14.77
CA LYS A 352 -14.47 17.69 -15.21
C LYS A 352 -15.66 17.29 -14.36
N LYS A 353 -16.80 17.03 -14.99
CA LYS A 353 -18.02 16.56 -14.32
C LYS A 353 -18.02 15.05 -14.23
N VAL A 354 -18.41 14.54 -13.07
CA VAL A 354 -18.63 13.11 -12.81
C VAL A 354 -19.94 12.91 -12.08
N VAL A 355 -20.46 11.69 -12.12
CA VAL A 355 -21.64 11.31 -11.34
C VAL A 355 -21.17 10.55 -10.10
N VAL A 356 -21.42 11.11 -8.91
CA VAL A 356 -21.20 10.42 -7.64
C VAL A 356 -22.47 9.65 -7.30
N PHE A 357 -22.32 8.39 -6.90
CA PHE A 357 -23.44 7.55 -6.47
C PHE A 357 -23.23 7.07 -5.04
N PHE A 358 -24.34 6.81 -4.36
CA PHE A 358 -24.35 6.33 -2.98
C PHE A 358 -25.19 5.06 -2.88
N THR A 359 -24.80 4.19 -1.97
CA THR A 359 -25.47 2.93 -1.71
C THR A 359 -25.79 2.76 -0.23
N ARG A 360 -26.83 1.98 0.05
CA ARG A 360 -27.09 1.40 1.36
C ARG A 360 -27.33 -0.09 1.21
N ASN A 361 -26.59 -0.90 1.96
CA ASN A 361 -26.65 -2.37 1.94
C ASN A 361 -26.55 -2.92 0.50
N GLY A 362 -25.57 -2.41 -0.26
CA GLY A 362 -25.30 -2.79 -1.65
C GLY A 362 -26.29 -2.25 -2.70
N LYS A 363 -27.33 -1.51 -2.31
CA LYS A 363 -28.32 -0.93 -3.26
C LYS A 363 -28.08 0.56 -3.45
N ILE A 364 -28.04 1.01 -4.70
CA ILE A 364 -27.96 2.45 -5.03
C ILE A 364 -29.20 3.17 -4.49
N ILE A 365 -28.98 4.18 -3.66
CA ILE A 365 -30.04 5.04 -3.10
C ILE A 365 -30.19 6.35 -3.85
N GLY A 366 -29.14 6.80 -4.55
CA GLY A 366 -29.20 8.01 -5.35
C GLY A 366 -27.87 8.35 -6.02
N LYS A 367 -27.91 9.41 -6.83
CA LYS A 367 -26.78 9.94 -7.60
C LYS A 367 -26.77 11.46 -7.55
N LYS A 368 -25.60 12.08 -7.67
CA LYS A 368 -25.42 13.53 -7.71
C LYS A 368 -24.28 13.88 -8.68
N ASP A 369 -24.52 14.85 -9.54
CA ASP A 369 -23.47 15.42 -10.39
C ASP A 369 -22.52 16.27 -9.53
N ALA A 370 -21.22 16.12 -9.77
CA ALA A 370 -20.19 16.88 -9.07
C ALA A 370 -19.07 17.27 -10.04
N VAL A 371 -18.47 18.43 -9.78
CA VAL A 371 -17.26 18.89 -10.46
C VAL A 371 -16.05 18.37 -9.69
N VAL A 372 -15.15 17.66 -10.37
CA VAL A 372 -13.96 17.08 -9.75
C VAL A 372 -12.98 18.21 -9.38
N PRO A 373 -12.61 18.34 -8.09
CA PRO A 373 -11.62 19.33 -7.67
C PRO A 373 -10.22 18.94 -8.15
N SER A 374 -9.31 19.92 -8.17
CA SER A 374 -7.90 19.68 -8.47
C SER A 374 -7.32 18.59 -7.55
N GLY A 375 -6.62 17.63 -8.15
CA GLY A 375 -6.09 16.45 -7.44
C GLY A 375 -7.09 15.32 -7.19
N GLY A 376 -8.36 15.48 -7.58
CA GLY A 376 -9.39 14.44 -7.49
C GLY A 376 -10.20 14.44 -6.19
N PHE A 377 -11.13 13.50 -6.12
CA PHE A 377 -12.03 13.31 -4.97
C PHE A 377 -11.50 12.22 -4.04
N PHE A 378 -11.31 12.56 -2.77
CA PHE A 378 -10.78 11.67 -1.74
C PHE A 378 -11.90 11.12 -0.87
N PRO A 379 -11.96 9.79 -0.63
CA PRO A 379 -12.83 9.19 0.38
C PRO A 379 -12.69 9.91 1.72
N THR A 380 -13.81 10.37 2.26
CA THR A 380 -13.84 11.20 3.47
C THR A 380 -15.01 10.80 4.34
N ILE A 381 -14.74 10.59 5.63
CA ILE A 381 -15.69 10.22 6.67
C ILE A 381 -15.68 11.30 7.75
N GLY A 382 -16.86 11.71 8.19
CA GLY A 382 -17.01 12.61 9.34
C GLY A 382 -17.82 11.96 10.46
N MET A 383 -17.45 12.24 11.70
CA MET A 383 -18.14 11.82 12.93
C MET A 383 -18.23 13.00 13.90
N LEU A 384 -19.28 13.08 14.72
CA LEU A 384 -19.53 14.23 15.60
C LEU A 384 -20.19 13.86 16.94
N SER A 385 -20.51 12.59 17.18
CA SER A 385 -21.14 12.15 18.42
C SER A 385 -20.30 11.14 19.19
N CYS A 386 -20.25 11.32 20.51
CA CYS A 386 -19.57 10.40 21.41
C CYS A 386 -20.01 8.96 21.17
N GLY A 387 -19.03 8.05 21.10
CA GLY A 387 -19.25 6.62 20.91
C GLY A 387 -19.39 6.17 19.45
N GLU A 388 -19.39 7.09 18.48
CA GLU A 388 -19.44 6.72 17.06
C GLU A 388 -18.24 5.87 16.64
N LYS A 389 -18.54 4.75 15.97
CA LYS A 389 -17.55 3.83 15.42
C LYS A 389 -18.03 3.27 14.09
N VAL A 390 -17.13 3.24 13.12
CA VAL A 390 -17.40 2.67 11.80
C VAL A 390 -16.28 1.77 11.35
N LYS A 391 -16.61 0.77 10.54
CA LYS A 391 -15.62 -0.08 9.88
C LYS A 391 -15.59 0.28 8.40
N VAL A 392 -14.39 0.53 7.87
CA VAL A 392 -14.20 1.02 6.51
C VAL A 392 -13.56 -0.05 5.63
N ASP A 393 -14.05 -0.17 4.41
CA ASP A 393 -13.42 -0.91 3.32
C ASP A 393 -13.20 0.07 2.15
N LEU A 394 -11.95 0.49 1.93
CA LEU A 394 -11.58 1.37 0.81
C LEU A 394 -11.48 0.62 -0.53
N HIS A 395 -11.47 -0.71 -0.49
CA HIS A 395 -11.28 -1.58 -1.66
C HIS A 395 -12.26 -2.76 -1.65
N PRO A 396 -13.58 -2.51 -1.56
CA PRO A 396 -14.56 -3.58 -1.53
C PRO A 396 -14.59 -4.31 -2.88
N LEU A 397 -14.79 -5.64 -2.85
CA LEU A 397 -14.86 -6.48 -4.06
C LEU A 397 -16.07 -6.16 -4.97
N SER A 398 -17.04 -5.41 -4.46
CA SER A 398 -18.25 -4.96 -5.17
C SER A 398 -17.99 -3.74 -6.07
N GLY A 399 -16.82 -3.11 -5.96
CA GLY A 399 -16.46 -1.85 -6.63
C GLY A 399 -15.26 -1.93 -7.56
#